data_AF-A0A545T1D0-F1
#
_entry.id   AF-A0A545T1D0-F1
#
_cell.length_a   1.000
_cell.length_b   1.000
_cell.length_c   1.000
_cell.angle_alpha   90.00
_cell.angle_beta   90.00
_cell.angle_gamma   90.00
#
_symmetry.space_group_name_H-M   'P 1'
#
loop_
_entity.id
_entity.type
_entity.pdbx_description
1 polymer ?
#
loop_
_entity_poly.entity_id
_entity_poly.type
_entity_poly.pdbx_seq_one_letter_code
_entity_poly.pdbx_strand_id
1 'polypeptide(L)'
;MSPNNSPNPHTEQDYLLSSAVLSLSIGFILTLNFWSWLLADVSTNSTITTIVQFAVFALFIVTLVYLSRTSRGAFTFNRRAFWLGQFSDEFLNHINRKGYQYAFNVTCFVLILLMLSDFGGFAEAMAGVSASTLAKSILGVMFISYALPVLFLLRAEDE
;
A
#
# COMPACT_ATOMS: atom_id res chain seq x y z
N MET A 1 -6.31 -32.76 22.06
CA MET A 1 -4.97 -32.28 21.64
C MET A 1 -4.98 -32.25 20.12
N SER A 2 -5.23 -31.07 19.53
CA SER A 2 -5.16 -30.90 18.07
C SER A 2 -3.69 -30.80 17.67
N PRO A 3 -3.24 -31.46 16.59
CA PRO A 3 -1.84 -31.45 16.20
C PRO A 3 -1.40 -30.02 15.89
N ASN A 4 -0.18 -29.69 16.32
CA ASN A 4 0.59 -28.52 15.92
C ASN A 4 0.71 -28.49 14.40
N ASN A 5 -0.25 -27.85 13.72
CA ASN A 5 -0.05 -27.38 12.36
C ASN A 5 0.54 -25.97 12.48
N SER A 6 1.86 -25.89 12.67
CA SER A 6 2.57 -24.66 12.32
C SER A 6 2.20 -24.33 10.86
N PRO A 7 1.77 -23.10 10.54
CA PRO A 7 1.48 -22.75 9.16
C PRO A 7 2.68 -23.08 8.28
N ASN A 8 2.44 -23.63 7.09
CA ASN A 8 3.51 -23.91 6.15
C ASN A 8 4.15 -22.55 5.74
N PRO A 9 5.49 -22.37 5.79
CA PRO A 9 6.15 -21.12 5.42
C PRO A 9 5.68 -20.55 4.08
N HIS A 10 5.44 -21.41 3.08
CA HIS A 10 4.91 -21.00 1.77
C HIS A 10 3.53 -20.33 1.86
N THR A 11 2.66 -20.79 2.77
CA THR A 11 1.33 -20.19 2.95
C THR A 11 1.40 -18.84 3.66
N GLU A 12 2.38 -18.62 4.54
CA GLU A 12 2.63 -17.33 5.17
C GLU A 12 3.22 -16.32 4.18
N GLN A 13 4.14 -16.78 3.33
CA GLN A 13 4.72 -16.01 2.23
C GLN A 13 3.63 -15.56 1.25
N ASP A 14 2.75 -16.46 0.80
CA ASP A 14 1.61 -16.15 -0.08
C ASP A 14 0.66 -15.13 0.53
N TYR A 15 0.43 -15.21 1.85
CA TYR A 15 -0.39 -14.25 2.57
C TYR A 15 0.27 -12.88 2.64
N LEU A 16 1.55 -12.82 3.01
CA LEU A 16 2.31 -11.57 3.08
C LEU A 16 2.40 -10.89 1.71
N LEU A 17 2.64 -11.67 0.65
CA LEU A 17 2.62 -11.20 -0.73
C LEU A 17 1.23 -10.65 -1.11
N SER A 18 0.17 -11.39 -0.80
CA SER A 18 -1.20 -10.93 -1.08
C SER A 18 -1.56 -9.64 -0.35
N SER A 19 -1.14 -9.52 0.91
CA SER A 19 -1.31 -8.31 1.73
C SER A 19 -0.52 -7.13 1.16
N ALA A 20 0.72 -7.35 0.71
CA ALA A 20 1.55 -6.32 0.11
C ALA A 20 0.98 -5.83 -1.23
N VAL A 21 0.52 -6.73 -2.11
CA VAL A 21 -0.13 -6.35 -3.37
C VAL A 21 -1.44 -5.59 -3.11
N LEU A 22 -2.24 -6.03 -2.14
CA LEU A 22 -3.46 -5.34 -1.74
C LEU A 22 -3.15 -3.93 -1.21
N SER A 23 -2.14 -3.80 -0.36
CA SER A 23 -1.65 -2.52 0.14
C SER A 23 -1.22 -1.62 -1.01
N LEU A 24 -0.43 -2.14 -1.95
CA LEU A 24 0.02 -1.39 -3.12
C LEU A 24 -1.16 -0.87 -3.95
N SER A 25 -2.14 -1.74 -4.24
CA SER A 25 -3.30 -1.38 -5.07
C SER A 25 -4.18 -0.33 -4.36
N ILE A 26 -4.50 -0.52 -3.07
CA ILE A 26 -5.23 0.48 -2.28
C ILE A 26 -4.46 1.81 -2.26
N GLY A 27 -3.15 1.74 -2.07
CA GLY A 27 -2.27 2.89 -2.06
C GLY A 27 -2.38 3.73 -3.33
N PHE A 28 -2.30 3.08 -4.51
CA PHE A 28 -2.51 3.76 -5.78
C PHE A 28 -3.89 4.38 -5.90
N ILE A 29 -4.98 3.65 -5.57
CA ILE A 29 -6.36 4.18 -5.62
C ILE A 29 -6.49 5.45 -4.79
N LEU A 30 -5.95 5.45 -3.57
CA LEU A 30 -6.08 6.58 -2.66
C LEU A 30 -5.32 7.83 -3.15
N THR A 31 -4.21 7.65 -3.86
CA THR A 31 -3.43 8.75 -4.44
C THR A 31 -4.00 9.29 -5.77
N LEU A 32 -4.97 8.62 -6.40
CA LEU A 32 -5.47 9.00 -7.74
C LEU A 32 -5.97 10.44 -7.82
N ASN A 33 -6.72 10.89 -6.81
CA ASN A 33 -7.26 12.26 -6.81
C ASN A 33 -6.17 13.33 -6.75
N PHE A 34 -5.05 13.01 -6.10
CA PHE A 34 -3.90 13.91 -6.04
C PHE A 34 -3.17 13.95 -7.38
N TRP A 35 -2.96 12.78 -8.02
CA TRP A 35 -2.39 12.72 -9.36
C TRP A 35 -3.27 13.41 -10.41
N SER A 36 -4.60 13.26 -10.33
CA SER A 36 -5.51 13.94 -11.26
C SER A 36 -5.50 15.45 -11.10
N TRP A 37 -5.37 15.95 -9.86
CA TRP A 37 -5.20 17.37 -9.59
C TRP A 37 -3.85 17.88 -10.11
N LEU A 38 -2.77 17.14 -9.86
CA LEU A 38 -1.42 17.49 -10.32
C LEU A 38 -1.29 17.51 -11.86
N LEU A 39 -2.01 16.61 -12.54
CA LEU A 39 -1.94 16.42 -13.99
C LEU A 39 -3.12 17.07 -14.74
N ALA A 40 -3.88 17.94 -14.08
CA ALA A 40 -5.08 18.55 -14.66
C ALA A 40 -4.78 19.24 -16.01
N ASP A 41 -3.63 19.89 -16.14
CA ASP A 41 -3.20 20.58 -17.39
C ASP A 41 -2.84 19.62 -18.55
N VAL A 42 -2.49 18.36 -18.25
CA VAL A 42 -2.14 17.33 -19.24
C VAL A 42 -3.38 16.58 -19.75
N SER A 43 -4.52 16.70 -19.05
CA SER A 43 -5.72 15.86 -19.22
C SER A 43 -6.66 16.24 -20.37
N THR A 44 -6.31 17.22 -21.21
CA THR A 44 -7.16 17.68 -22.32
C THR A 44 -7.30 16.67 -23.46
N ASN A 45 -6.48 15.61 -23.50
CA ASN A 45 -6.59 14.56 -24.50
C ASN A 45 -7.55 13.44 -24.05
N SER A 46 -8.69 13.31 -24.73
CA SER A 46 -9.74 12.31 -24.47
C SER A 46 -9.26 10.86 -24.53
N THR A 47 -8.18 10.57 -25.26
CA THR A 47 -7.61 9.21 -25.34
C THR A 47 -6.85 8.87 -24.05
N ILE A 48 -6.09 9.84 -23.51
CA ILE A 48 -5.30 9.64 -22.29
C ILE A 48 -6.23 9.44 -21.10
N THR A 49 -7.31 10.24 -20.99
CA THR A 49 -8.28 10.10 -19.92
C THR A 49 -8.97 8.73 -19.94
N THR A 50 -9.31 8.22 -21.12
CA THR A 50 -9.91 6.87 -21.28
C THR A 50 -8.94 5.77 -20.83
N ILE A 51 -7.67 5.82 -21.24
CA ILE A 51 -6.65 4.85 -20.82
C ILE A 51 -6.49 4.84 -19.30
N VAL A 52 -6.43 6.02 -18.69
CA VAL A 52 -6.32 6.16 -17.22
C VAL A 52 -7.55 5.55 -16.53
N GLN A 53 -8.77 5.78 -17.04
CA GLN A 53 -9.98 5.18 -16.48
C GLN A 53 -9.96 3.64 -16.53
N PHE A 54 -9.52 3.06 -17.65
CA PHE A 54 -9.35 1.60 -17.76
C PHE A 54 -8.29 1.06 -16.79
N ALA A 55 -7.16 1.76 -16.64
CA ALA A 55 -6.12 1.38 -15.69
C ALA A 55 -6.63 1.40 -14.25
N VAL A 56 -7.39 2.43 -13.87
CA VAL A 56 -8.03 2.53 -12.54
C VAL A 56 -9.02 1.39 -12.33
N PHE A 57 -9.84 1.07 -13.33
CA PHE A 57 -10.78 -0.04 -13.26
C PHE A 57 -10.06 -1.39 -13.08
N ALA A 58 -9.00 -1.64 -13.85
CA ALA A 58 -8.18 -2.84 -13.70
C ALA A 58 -7.58 -2.94 -12.28
N LEU A 59 -7.09 -1.83 -11.75
CA LEU A 59 -6.51 -1.76 -10.42
C LEU A 59 -7.56 -1.95 -9.30
N PHE A 60 -8.80 -1.52 -9.53
CA PHE A 60 -9.94 -1.85 -8.68
C PHE A 60 -10.24 -3.36 -8.68
N ILE A 61 -10.23 -4.01 -9.85
CA ILE A 61 -10.41 -5.47 -9.94
C ILE A 61 -9.29 -6.21 -9.20
N VAL A 62 -8.03 -5.80 -9.38
CA VAL A 62 -6.88 -6.36 -8.62
C VAL A 62 -7.13 -6.24 -7.12
N THR A 63 -7.57 -5.07 -6.64
CA THR A 63 -7.89 -4.85 -5.23
C THR A 63 -8.96 -5.85 -4.74
N LEU A 64 -10.04 -6.06 -5.49
CA LEU A 64 -11.09 -7.02 -5.11
C LEU A 64 -10.59 -8.46 -5.04
N VAL A 65 -9.76 -8.88 -6.02
CA VAL A 65 -9.18 -10.22 -6.06
C VAL A 65 -8.28 -10.46 -4.85
N TYR A 66 -7.36 -9.53 -4.57
CA TYR A 66 -6.42 -9.67 -3.46
C TYR A 66 -7.08 -9.48 -2.10
N LEU A 67 -8.13 -8.67 -1.99
CA LEU A 67 -8.96 -8.58 -0.79
C LEU A 67 -9.65 -9.91 -0.50
N SER A 68 -10.20 -10.55 -1.53
CA SER A 68 -10.83 -11.87 -1.42
C SER A 68 -9.81 -12.96 -1.03
N ARG A 69 -8.59 -12.90 -1.56
CA ARG A 69 -7.50 -13.82 -1.17
C ARG A 69 -7.06 -13.61 0.28
N THR A 70 -6.80 -12.37 0.67
CA THR A 70 -6.33 -12.01 2.01
C THR A 70 -7.37 -12.35 3.08
N SER A 71 -8.65 -12.08 2.81
CA SER A 71 -9.75 -12.44 3.72
C SER A 71 -9.91 -13.96 3.89
N ARG A 72 -9.80 -14.75 2.81
CA ARG A 72 -9.82 -16.23 2.90
C ARG A 72 -8.62 -16.78 3.68
N GLY A 73 -7.43 -16.22 3.47
CA GLY A 73 -6.24 -16.53 4.27
C GLY A 73 -6.47 -16.23 5.76
N ALA A 74 -7.06 -15.07 6.08
CA ALA A 74 -7.35 -14.67 7.45
C ALA A 74 -8.21 -15.67 8.24
N PHE A 75 -9.16 -16.36 7.59
CA PHE A 75 -10.00 -17.38 8.23
C PHE A 75 -9.26 -18.70 8.50
N THR A 76 -8.17 -18.96 7.79
CA THR A 76 -7.39 -20.20 7.88
C THR A 76 -6.19 -20.03 8.83
N PHE A 77 -5.82 -18.78 9.14
CA PHE A 77 -4.63 -18.44 9.91
C PHE A 77 -4.88 -18.20 11.40
N ASN A 78 -3.81 -18.35 12.18
CA ASN A 78 -3.76 -17.95 13.58
C ASN A 78 -4.10 -16.46 13.70
N ARG A 79 -5.17 -16.13 14.44
CA ARG A 79 -5.70 -14.77 14.63
C ARG A 79 -4.63 -13.72 15.01
N ARG A 80 -3.51 -14.15 15.61
CA ARG A 80 -2.35 -13.29 15.92
C ARG A 80 -1.59 -12.83 14.67
N ALA A 81 -1.37 -13.67 13.67
CA ALA A 81 -0.70 -13.26 12.43
C ALA A 81 -1.52 -12.18 11.70
N PHE A 82 -2.84 -12.36 11.66
CA PHE A 82 -3.76 -11.41 11.04
C PHE A 82 -3.81 -10.04 11.74
N TRP A 83 -3.88 -10.01 13.07
CA TRP A 83 -4.04 -8.76 13.83
C TRP A 83 -2.72 -8.11 14.26
N LEU A 84 -1.70 -8.90 14.56
CA LEU A 84 -0.43 -8.43 15.14
C LEU A 84 0.73 -8.50 14.15
N GLY A 85 0.51 -9.05 12.94
CA GLY A 85 1.58 -9.23 11.96
C GLY A 85 2.69 -10.18 12.41
N GLN A 86 2.35 -11.10 13.33
CA GLN A 86 3.27 -12.09 13.90
C GLN A 86 3.18 -13.40 13.12
N PHE A 87 4.14 -13.58 12.21
CA PHE A 87 4.38 -14.81 11.45
C PHE A 87 5.10 -15.86 12.30
N SER A 88 4.94 -17.13 11.95
CA SER A 88 5.72 -18.20 12.58
C SER A 88 7.16 -18.21 12.07
N ASP A 89 7.36 -17.76 10.83
CA ASP A 89 8.68 -17.54 10.25
C ASP A 89 9.31 -16.22 10.72
N GLU A 90 10.55 -16.29 11.21
CA GLU A 90 11.34 -15.12 11.65
C GLU A 90 11.70 -14.19 10.49
N PHE A 91 11.98 -14.75 9.31
CA PHE A 91 12.29 -13.98 8.12
C PHE A 91 11.08 -13.19 7.64
N LEU A 92 9.90 -13.80 7.58
CA LEU A 92 8.65 -13.10 7.21
C LEU A 92 8.30 -12.01 8.22
N ASN A 93 8.55 -12.24 9.51
CA ASN A 93 8.43 -11.19 10.54
C ASN A 93 9.40 -10.03 10.29
N HIS A 94 10.65 -10.32 9.93
CA HIS A 94 11.65 -9.31 9.60
C HIS A 94 11.24 -8.46 8.39
N ILE A 95 10.77 -9.09 7.32
CA ILE A 95 10.25 -8.41 6.13
C ILE A 95 9.07 -7.51 6.50
N ASN A 96 8.07 -8.06 7.20
CA ASN A 96 6.88 -7.32 7.59
C ASN A 96 7.25 -6.09 8.46
N ARG A 97 8.17 -6.27 9.41
CA ARG A 97 8.67 -5.18 10.26
C ARG A 97 9.40 -4.10 9.46
N LYS A 98 10.23 -4.48 8.48
CA LYS A 98 10.85 -3.52 7.56
C LYS A 98 9.79 -2.75 6.77
N GLY A 99 8.76 -3.41 6.27
CA GLY A 99 7.61 -2.76 5.62
C GLY A 99 7.01 -1.65 6.48
N TYR A 100 6.71 -1.95 7.75
CA TYR A 100 6.19 -0.94 8.68
C TYR A 100 7.17 0.19 8.98
N GLN A 101 8.48 -0.09 9.10
CA GLN A 101 9.49 0.94 9.32
C GLN A 101 9.58 1.92 8.15
N TYR A 102 9.55 1.42 6.91
CA TYR A 102 9.54 2.28 5.72
C TYR A 102 8.25 3.08 5.64
N ALA A 103 7.09 2.45 5.85
CA ALA A 103 5.80 3.14 5.87
C ALA A 103 5.79 4.28 6.89
N PHE A 104 6.28 4.03 8.10
CA PHE A 104 6.39 5.04 9.14
C PHE A 104 7.36 6.17 8.75
N ASN A 105 8.59 5.84 8.37
CA ASN A 105 9.62 6.82 8.06
C ASN A 105 9.22 7.72 6.88
N VAL A 106 8.69 7.13 5.79
CA VAL A 106 8.25 7.89 4.62
C VAL A 106 7.04 8.77 4.97
N THR A 107 6.08 8.25 5.74
CA THR A 107 4.91 9.03 6.16
C THR A 107 5.32 10.20 7.06
N CYS A 108 6.20 9.98 8.04
CA CYS A 108 6.76 11.05 8.86
C CYS A 108 7.51 12.08 8.02
N PHE A 109 8.31 11.65 7.06
CA PHE A 109 9.02 12.55 6.15
C PHE A 109 8.04 13.41 5.34
N VAL A 110 7.00 12.83 4.76
CA VAL A 110 5.94 13.56 4.04
C VAL A 110 5.23 14.55 4.96
N LEU A 111 4.88 14.15 6.19
CA LEU A 111 4.24 15.04 7.16
C LEU A 111 5.15 16.20 7.57
N ILE A 112 6.46 15.95 7.75
CA ILE A 112 7.44 17.01 8.04
C ILE A 112 7.52 17.98 6.87
N LEU A 113 7.58 17.50 5.63
CA LEU A 113 7.56 18.36 4.44
C LEU A 113 6.28 19.20 4.37
N LEU A 114 5.12 18.61 4.70
CA LEU A 114 3.85 19.32 4.78
C LEU A 114 3.82 20.35 5.91
N MET A 115 4.52 20.13 7.03
CA MET A 115 4.60 21.13 8.11
C MET A 115 5.60 22.25 7.81
N LEU A 116 6.63 21.96 7.02
CA LEU A 116 7.60 22.93 6.53
C LEU A 116 7.10 23.67 5.27
N SER A 117 5.84 23.44 4.85
CA SER A 117 5.23 24.01 3.65
C SER A 117 5.24 25.54 3.57
N ASP A 118 5.32 26.18 4.73
CA ASP A 118 5.34 27.64 4.83
C ASP A 118 6.70 28.22 4.37
N PHE A 119 7.72 27.37 4.20
CA PHE A 119 8.99 27.71 3.55
C PHE A 119 8.91 27.39 2.05
N GLY A 120 8.94 28.44 1.20
CA GLY A 120 9.24 28.29 -0.22
C GLY A 120 8.06 28.08 -1.17
N GLY A 121 6.86 28.60 -0.86
CA GLY A 121 5.72 28.64 -1.79
C GLY A 121 4.93 27.33 -1.90
N PHE A 122 5.26 26.31 -1.10
CA PHE A 122 4.51 25.06 -1.07
C PHE A 122 3.09 25.25 -0.50
N ALA A 123 2.90 26.17 0.45
CA ALA A 123 1.58 26.57 0.91
C ALA A 123 0.68 27.11 -0.23
N GLU A 124 1.25 27.84 -1.19
CA GLU A 124 0.54 28.32 -2.39
C GLU A 124 0.26 27.17 -3.36
N ALA A 125 1.22 26.24 -3.54
CA ALA A 125 1.01 25.05 -4.37
C ALA A 125 -0.10 24.15 -3.83
N MET A 126 -0.28 24.09 -2.50
CA MET A 126 -1.35 23.34 -1.86
C MET A 126 -2.67 24.12 -1.76
N ALA A 127 -2.69 25.39 -2.17
CA ALA A 127 -3.91 26.20 -2.18
C ALA A 127 -4.92 25.59 -3.15
N GLY A 128 -6.01 25.04 -2.62
CA GLY A 128 -7.06 24.36 -3.40
C GLY A 128 -7.08 22.84 -3.26
N VAL A 129 -6.10 22.22 -2.59
CA VAL A 129 -6.17 20.80 -2.25
C VAL A 129 -7.05 20.62 -1.01
N SER A 130 -8.14 19.85 -1.13
CA SER A 130 -9.00 19.55 0.00
C SER A 130 -8.26 18.72 1.06
N ALA A 131 -8.55 18.95 2.35
CA ALA A 131 -8.01 18.14 3.45
C ALA A 131 -8.30 16.63 3.26
N SER A 132 -9.43 16.28 2.64
CA SER A 132 -9.78 14.90 2.33
C SER A 132 -8.86 14.28 1.25
N THR A 133 -8.47 15.06 0.24
CA THR A 133 -7.54 14.63 -0.81
C THR A 133 -6.14 14.44 -0.22
N LEU A 134 -5.71 15.35 0.64
CA LEU A 134 -4.45 15.25 1.36
C LEU A 134 -4.40 13.99 2.24
N ALA A 135 -5.43 13.77 3.07
CA ALA A 135 -5.48 12.61 3.96
C ALA A 135 -5.47 11.28 3.19
N LYS A 136 -6.23 11.18 2.09
CA LYS A 136 -6.19 10.02 1.20
C LYS A 136 -4.79 9.81 0.61
N SER A 137 -4.12 10.89 0.21
CA SER A 137 -2.78 10.81 -0.38
C SER A 137 -1.73 10.34 0.63
N ILE A 138 -1.77 10.86 1.86
CA ILE A 138 -0.89 10.43 2.96
C ILE A 138 -1.10 8.95 3.27
N LEU A 139 -2.36 8.51 3.40
CA LEU A 139 -2.69 7.10 3.59
C LEU A 139 -2.19 6.27 2.40
N GLY A 140 -2.38 6.75 1.17
CA GLY A 140 -1.92 6.06 -0.02
C GLY A 140 -0.40 5.89 -0.06
N VAL A 141 0.36 6.93 0.27
CA VAL A 141 1.82 6.88 0.41
C VAL A 141 2.23 5.88 1.49
N MET A 142 1.54 5.84 2.63
CA MET A 142 1.80 4.88 3.70
C MET A 142 1.65 3.43 3.20
N PHE A 143 0.56 3.12 2.49
CA PHE A 143 0.31 1.79 1.93
C PHE A 143 1.33 1.40 0.83
N ILE A 144 1.70 2.34 -0.05
CA ILE A 144 2.74 2.10 -1.07
C ILE A 144 4.10 1.85 -0.41
N SER A 145 4.45 2.66 0.58
CA SER A 145 5.73 2.58 1.30
C SER A 145 5.87 1.32 2.15
N TYR A 146 4.74 0.76 2.61
CA TYR A 146 4.71 -0.59 3.19
C TYR A 146 4.97 -1.65 2.12
N ALA A 147 4.25 -1.59 1.01
CA ALA A 147 4.22 -2.67 0.01
C ALA A 147 5.55 -2.81 -0.74
N LEU A 148 6.19 -1.72 -1.14
CA LEU A 148 7.42 -1.74 -1.94
C LEU A 148 8.56 -2.57 -1.32
N PRO A 149 8.99 -2.31 -0.06
CA PRO A 149 10.06 -3.10 0.56
C PRO A 149 9.65 -4.55 0.81
N VAL A 150 8.37 -4.81 1.10
CA VAL A 150 7.87 -6.19 1.30
C VAL A 150 7.96 -6.98 0.00
N LEU A 151 7.47 -6.43 -1.11
CA LEU A 151 7.54 -7.09 -2.43
C LEU A 151 8.98 -7.25 -2.93
N PHE A 152 9.84 -6.26 -2.67
CA PHE A 152 11.25 -6.34 -3.07
C PHE A 152 12.00 -7.44 -2.31
N LEU A 153 11.82 -7.51 -0.99
CA LEU A 153 12.51 -8.50 -0.15
C LEU A 153 11.97 -9.91 -0.34
N LEU A 154 10.67 -10.07 -0.59
CA LEU A 154 10.09 -11.37 -0.93
C LEU A 154 10.62 -11.90 -2.27
N ARG A 155 10.81 -11.04 -3.27
CA ARG A 155 11.36 -11.46 -4.57
C ARG A 155 12.84 -11.84 -4.50
N ALA A 156 13.61 -11.21 -3.62
CA ALA A 156 15.02 -11.52 -3.42
C ALA A 156 15.26 -12.92 -2.79
N GLU A 157 14.20 -13.60 -2.33
CA GLU A 157 14.25 -14.98 -1.83
C GLU A 157 13.96 -16.02 -2.92
N ASP A 158 13.26 -15.63 -4.00
CA ASP A 158 12.93 -16.50 -5.13
C ASP A 158 14.07 -16.64 -6.16
N GLU A 159 15.16 -15.86 -6.02
CA GLU A 159 16.38 -15.87 -6.85
C GLU A 159 17.56 -16.55 -6.15
#